data_AF-A9EC51-F1
#
_entry.id   AF-A9EC51-F1
#
_cell.length_a   1.000
_cell.length_b   1.000
_cell.length_c   1.000
_cell.angle_alpha   90.00
_cell.angle_beta   90.00
_cell.angle_gamma   90.00
#
_symmetry.space_group_name_H-M   'P 1'
#
loop_
_entity.id
_entity.type
_entity.pdbx_description
1 polymer ?
#
loop_
_entity_poly.entity_id
_entity_poly.type
_entity_poly.pdbx_seq_one_letter_code
_entity_poly.pdbx_strand_id
1 'polypeptide(L)'
;MGECFQKGAIPLQFIPKLKIEFPKLLDVAIETLDSLSEFELFEVTQLKNYTDLGINLNKRELNRHWQINGFDLLKKIGYPTDLQHPYVSLSKGYILLQTLNQILDNKQKYPWLYLIQNFRPVADLTEGMNIIDRKINKLSKKLDYLKKRQSLLDI
;
A
#
# COMPACT_ATOMS: atom_id res chain seq x y z
N MET A 1 0.92 -3.87 19.47
CA MET A 1 1.51 -4.50 18.27
C MET A 1 0.73 -3.98 17.06
N GLY A 2 1.40 -3.50 16.01
CA GLY A 2 0.72 -3.04 14.80
C GLY A 2 0.22 -4.23 13.97
N GLU A 3 -0.98 -4.12 13.42
CA GLU A 3 -1.61 -5.11 12.53
C GLU A 3 -0.72 -5.42 11.32
N CYS A 4 -0.41 -6.70 11.09
CA CYS A 4 0.61 -7.13 10.12
C CYS A 4 0.29 -6.76 8.67
N PHE A 5 -0.99 -6.60 8.34
CA PHE A 5 -1.47 -6.27 7.00
C PHE A 5 -1.36 -4.79 6.65
N GLN A 6 -1.19 -3.90 7.64
CA GLN A 6 -1.09 -2.45 7.40
C GLN A 6 0.18 -2.08 6.62
N LYS A 7 1.24 -2.86 6.73
CA LYS A 7 2.50 -2.61 6.00
C LYS A 7 2.48 -3.10 4.55
N GLY A 8 1.45 -3.87 4.19
CA GLY A 8 1.23 -4.50 2.89
C GLY A 8 2.34 -5.44 2.44
N ALA A 9 2.06 -6.17 1.35
CA ALA A 9 3.03 -6.99 0.63
C ALA A 9 3.91 -7.88 1.55
N ILE A 10 3.26 -8.69 2.39
CA ILE A 10 3.90 -9.42 3.50
C ILE A 10 5.05 -10.31 2.98
N PRO A 11 6.29 -10.15 3.48
CA PRO A 11 7.42 -10.98 3.05
C PRO A 11 7.25 -12.46 3.41
N LEU A 12 7.81 -13.35 2.58
CA LEU A 12 7.69 -14.81 2.75
C LEU A 12 8.16 -15.29 4.14
N GLN A 13 9.16 -14.62 4.73
CA GLN A 13 9.66 -14.97 6.06
C GLN A 13 8.63 -14.81 7.20
N PHE A 14 7.57 -14.01 7.00
CA PHE A 14 6.50 -13.83 7.99
C PHE A 14 5.38 -14.85 7.83
N ILE A 15 5.42 -15.67 6.78
CA ILE A 15 4.41 -16.71 6.49
C ILE A 15 4.24 -17.69 7.65
N PRO A 16 5.29 -18.29 8.25
CA PRO A 16 5.10 -19.26 9.33
C PRO A 16 4.32 -18.69 10.52
N LYS A 17 4.57 -17.41 10.82
CA LYS A 17 3.85 -16.68 11.87
C LYS A 17 2.39 -16.42 11.49
N LEU A 18 2.13 -16.03 10.23
CA LEU A 18 0.78 -15.86 9.72
C LEU A 18 -0.04 -17.16 9.78
N LYS A 19 0.59 -18.33 9.53
CA LYS A 19 -0.11 -19.63 9.62
C LYS A 19 -0.65 -19.91 11.02
N ILE A 20 0.04 -19.42 12.06
CA ILE A 20 -0.34 -19.61 13.46
C ILE A 20 -1.38 -18.57 13.89
N GLU A 21 -1.16 -17.30 13.52
CA GLU A 21 -1.99 -16.18 14.01
C GLU A 21 -3.27 -16.00 13.19
N PHE A 22 -3.28 -16.39 11.91
CA PHE A 22 -4.39 -16.19 10.98
C PHE A 22 -4.67 -17.45 10.15
N PRO A 23 -4.97 -18.60 10.79
CA PRO A 23 -5.14 -19.89 10.09
C PRO A 23 -6.24 -19.81 9.02
N LYS A 24 -7.31 -19.05 9.27
CA LYS A 24 -8.43 -18.86 8.34
C LYS A 24 -8.04 -18.22 7.00
N LEU A 25 -6.96 -17.43 6.96
CA LEU A 25 -6.46 -16.84 5.70
C LEU A 25 -5.87 -17.89 4.75
N LEU A 26 -5.50 -19.07 5.28
CA LEU A 26 -4.98 -20.18 4.49
C LEU A 26 -6.06 -21.08 3.91
N ASP A 27 -7.27 -21.06 4.50
CA ASP A 27 -8.42 -21.85 4.06
C ASP A 27 -9.17 -21.18 2.88
N VAL A 28 -8.69 -20.03 2.42
CA VAL A 28 -9.29 -19.28 1.32
C VAL A 28 -9.03 -19.97 -0.02
N ALA A 29 -10.09 -20.21 -0.77
CA ALA A 29 -10.06 -20.78 -2.12
C ALA A 29 -10.76 -19.85 -3.12
N ILE A 30 -10.56 -20.08 -4.42
CA ILE A 30 -11.26 -19.35 -5.49
C ILE A 30 -12.78 -19.38 -5.28
N GLU A 31 -13.32 -20.53 -4.90
CA GLU A 31 -14.75 -20.77 -4.71
C GLU A 31 -15.35 -19.97 -3.56
N THR A 32 -14.51 -19.51 -2.62
CA THR A 32 -14.95 -18.74 -1.45
C THR A 32 -14.69 -17.25 -1.59
N LEU A 33 -14.14 -16.78 -2.72
CA LEU A 33 -13.77 -15.37 -2.92
C LEU A 33 -14.95 -14.40 -2.70
N ASP A 34 -16.13 -14.74 -3.22
CA ASP A 34 -17.34 -13.92 -3.07
C ASP A 34 -18.00 -14.03 -1.68
N SER A 35 -17.54 -14.99 -0.87
CA SER A 35 -18.01 -15.18 0.52
C SER A 35 -17.07 -14.55 1.56
N LEU A 36 -15.91 -14.05 1.14
CA LEU A 36 -15.00 -13.34 2.04
C LEU A 36 -15.62 -12.01 2.44
N SER A 37 -15.45 -11.66 3.72
CA SER A 37 -15.64 -10.28 4.14
C SER A 37 -14.63 -9.36 3.45
N GLU A 38 -14.91 -8.07 3.43
CA GLU A 38 -14.05 -7.08 2.78
C GLU A 38 -12.68 -6.98 3.47
N PHE A 39 -12.63 -7.23 4.78
CA PHE A 39 -11.39 -7.30 5.55
C PHE A 39 -10.58 -8.55 5.21
N GLU A 40 -11.20 -9.73 5.16
CA GLU A 40 -10.51 -10.97 4.76
C GLU A 40 -9.97 -10.85 3.33
N LEU A 41 -10.75 -10.27 2.42
CA LEU A 41 -10.30 -10.00 1.05
C LEU A 41 -9.09 -9.05 1.04
N PHE A 42 -9.11 -8.00 1.85
CA PHE A 42 -7.98 -7.08 2.01
C PHE A 42 -6.73 -7.79 2.55
N GLU A 43 -6.87 -8.59 3.60
CA GLU A 43 -5.77 -9.32 4.26
C GLU A 43 -5.13 -10.33 3.31
N VAL A 44 -5.94 -11.16 2.65
CA VAL A 44 -5.47 -12.11 1.62
C VAL A 44 -4.72 -11.37 0.52
N THR A 45 -5.24 -10.22 0.08
CA THR A 45 -4.61 -9.40 -0.97
C THR A 45 -3.21 -8.91 -0.62
N GLN A 46 -2.85 -8.83 0.67
CA GLN A 46 -1.51 -8.43 1.10
C GLN A 46 -0.49 -9.58 1.02
N LEU A 47 -0.94 -10.82 0.85
CA LEU A 47 -0.06 -11.99 0.78
C LEU A 47 0.63 -12.08 -0.57
N LYS A 48 1.87 -12.56 -0.55
CA LYS A 48 2.61 -12.93 -1.77
C LYS A 48 2.53 -14.43 -1.97
N ASN A 49 2.53 -14.86 -3.23
CA ASN A 49 2.63 -16.26 -3.65
C ASN A 49 1.64 -17.20 -2.95
N TYR A 50 0.34 -17.06 -3.26
CA TYR A 50 -0.74 -17.92 -2.74
C TYR A 50 -0.45 -19.43 -2.85
N THR A 51 0.17 -19.87 -3.95
CA THR A 51 0.51 -21.28 -4.16
C THR A 51 1.52 -21.81 -3.15
N ASP A 52 2.57 -21.03 -2.82
CA ASP A 52 3.56 -21.39 -1.79
C ASP A 52 2.93 -21.47 -0.38
N LEU A 53 1.76 -20.83 -0.23
CA LEU A 53 0.97 -20.82 0.99
C LEU A 53 -0.04 -21.98 1.08
N GLY A 54 -0.23 -22.74 0.01
CA GLY A 54 -1.31 -23.74 -0.11
C GLY A 54 -2.69 -23.11 -0.36
N ILE A 55 -2.74 -21.81 -0.62
CA ILE A 55 -3.97 -21.07 -0.91
C ILE A 55 -4.29 -21.27 -2.39
N ASN A 56 -5.43 -21.93 -2.66
CA ASN A 56 -5.92 -22.14 -4.02
C ASN A 56 -6.64 -20.88 -4.52
N LEU A 57 -5.92 -19.76 -4.64
CA LEU A 57 -6.43 -18.48 -5.11
C LEU A 57 -5.85 -18.12 -6.49
N ASN A 58 -6.73 -17.90 -7.46
CA ASN A 58 -6.35 -17.43 -8.78
C ASN A 58 -6.12 -15.91 -8.76
N LYS A 59 -4.87 -15.47 -9.01
CA LYS A 59 -4.53 -14.04 -9.14
C LYS A 59 -5.44 -13.33 -10.15
N ARG A 60 -5.84 -13.97 -11.23
CA ARG A 60 -6.71 -13.38 -12.25
C ARG A 60 -8.11 -13.04 -11.70
N GLU A 61 -8.72 -13.96 -10.95
CA GLU A 61 -10.03 -13.73 -10.33
C GLU A 61 -9.94 -12.64 -9.26
N LEU A 62 -8.93 -12.69 -8.40
CA LEU A 62 -8.69 -11.64 -7.40
C LEU A 62 -8.54 -10.26 -8.06
N ASN A 63 -7.74 -10.17 -9.13
CA ASN A 63 -7.58 -8.93 -9.88
C ASN A 63 -8.91 -8.45 -10.45
N ARG A 64 -9.69 -9.35 -11.05
CA ARG A 64 -11.00 -9.04 -11.64
C ARG A 64 -11.97 -8.53 -10.58
N HIS A 65 -12.05 -9.19 -9.43
CA HIS A 65 -12.91 -8.80 -8.32
C HIS A 65 -12.56 -7.39 -7.82
N TRP A 66 -11.27 -7.08 -7.62
CA TRP A 66 -10.83 -5.74 -7.25
C TRP A 66 -11.09 -4.68 -8.33
N GLN A 67 -11.02 -5.03 -9.62
CA GLN A 67 -11.33 -4.06 -10.68
C GLN A 67 -12.82 -3.74 -10.76
N ILE A 68 -13.68 -4.72 -10.51
CA ILE A 68 -15.13 -4.53 -10.54
C ILE A 68 -15.59 -3.78 -9.27
N ASN A 69 -15.10 -4.19 -8.09
CA ASN A 69 -15.64 -3.78 -6.79
C ASN A 69 -14.75 -2.76 -6.03
N GLY A 70 -13.65 -2.30 -6.62
CA GLY A 70 -12.57 -1.63 -5.87
C GLY A 70 -12.99 -0.41 -5.07
N PHE A 71 -13.85 0.45 -5.62
CA PHE A 71 -14.36 1.62 -4.92
C PHE A 71 -15.20 1.24 -3.69
N ASP A 72 -16.15 0.33 -3.86
CA ASP A 72 -17.03 -0.12 -2.78
C ASP A 72 -16.26 -0.86 -1.69
N LEU A 73 -15.29 -1.70 -2.09
CA LEU A 73 -14.42 -2.40 -1.15
C LEU A 73 -13.60 -1.41 -0.32
N LEU A 74 -13.01 -0.36 -0.94
CA LEU A 74 -12.30 0.69 -0.20
C LEU A 74 -13.19 1.35 0.85
N LYS A 75 -14.41 1.72 0.46
CA LYS A 75 -15.36 2.36 1.36
C LYS A 75 -15.71 1.45 2.54
N LYS A 76 -15.94 0.16 2.28
CA LYS A 76 -16.33 -0.82 3.29
C LYS A 76 -15.22 -1.17 4.28
N ILE A 77 -13.96 -1.17 3.86
CA ILE A 77 -12.80 -1.27 4.77
C ILE A 77 -12.48 0.06 5.49
N GLY A 78 -13.31 1.09 5.31
CA GLY A 78 -13.16 2.39 5.97
C GLY A 78 -12.06 3.28 5.38
N TYR A 79 -11.58 2.97 4.17
CA TYR A 79 -10.60 3.82 3.51
C TYR A 79 -11.28 5.04 2.86
N PRO A 80 -10.63 6.20 2.85
CA PRO A 80 -11.08 7.36 2.09
C PRO A 80 -11.33 7.00 0.62
N THR A 81 -12.29 7.65 0.00
CA THR A 81 -12.61 7.44 -1.43
C THR A 81 -12.62 8.74 -2.22
N ASP A 82 -12.30 9.86 -1.56
CA ASP A 82 -12.05 11.13 -2.23
C ASP A 82 -10.82 10.99 -3.13
N LEU A 83 -11.01 11.33 -4.41
CA LEU A 83 -10.00 11.25 -5.46
C LEU A 83 -8.75 12.11 -5.16
N GLN A 84 -8.90 13.17 -4.37
CA GLN A 84 -7.82 14.05 -3.93
C GLN A 84 -7.21 13.62 -2.59
N HIS A 85 -7.80 12.64 -1.88
CA HIS A 85 -7.23 12.16 -0.62
C HIS A 85 -5.82 11.61 -0.86
N PRO A 86 -4.81 12.03 -0.08
CA PRO A 86 -3.45 11.57 -0.27
C PRO A 86 -3.22 10.19 0.36
N TYR A 87 -2.45 9.39 -0.35
CA TYR A 87 -2.00 8.08 0.04
C TYR A 87 -0.49 8.04 0.08
N VAL A 88 0.04 7.42 1.13
CA VAL A 88 1.47 7.24 1.35
C VAL A 88 1.92 5.89 0.79
N SER A 89 3.02 5.90 0.05
CA SER A 89 3.65 4.67 -0.43
C SER A 89 4.18 3.84 0.75
N LEU A 90 3.87 2.55 0.77
CA LEU A 90 4.39 1.63 1.78
C LEU A 90 5.90 1.43 1.69
N SER A 91 6.46 1.45 0.47
CA SER A 91 7.90 1.23 0.25
C SER A 91 8.73 2.50 0.41
N LYS A 92 8.17 3.67 0.08
CA LYS A 92 8.89 4.95 0.13
C LYS A 92 8.47 5.85 1.29
N GLY A 93 7.42 5.48 2.03
CA GLY A 93 6.81 6.33 3.05
C GLY A 93 6.43 7.71 2.49
N TYR A 94 6.45 8.73 3.35
CA TYR A 94 6.18 10.13 2.99
C TYR A 94 7.19 10.76 2.02
N ILE A 95 8.10 10.00 1.40
CA ILE A 95 8.88 10.47 0.23
C ILE A 95 8.00 10.42 -1.03
N LEU A 96 7.05 9.48 -1.09
CA LEU A 96 6.11 9.36 -2.20
C LEU A 96 4.69 9.39 -1.66
N LEU A 97 4.04 10.53 -1.91
CA LEU A 97 2.61 10.73 -1.72
C LEU A 97 1.97 10.91 -3.07
N GLN A 98 0.83 10.28 -3.26
CA GLN A 98 0.01 10.43 -4.46
C GLN A 98 -1.45 10.52 -4.02
N THR A 99 -2.25 11.29 -4.75
CA THR A 99 -3.70 11.27 -4.52
C THR A 99 -4.29 9.96 -5.01
N LEU A 100 -5.46 9.58 -4.51
CA LEU A 100 -6.18 8.40 -5.00
C LEU A 100 -6.31 8.42 -6.53
N ASN A 101 -6.68 9.57 -7.11
CA ASN A 101 -6.77 9.74 -8.56
C ASN A 101 -5.46 9.44 -9.27
N GLN A 102 -4.34 9.98 -8.80
CA GLN A 102 -3.03 9.75 -9.41
C GLN A 102 -2.60 8.28 -9.37
N ILE A 103 -3.02 7.54 -8.35
CA ILE A 103 -2.72 6.11 -8.24
C ILE A 103 -3.60 5.32 -9.20
N LEU A 104 -4.89 5.65 -9.30
CA LEU A 104 -5.83 4.96 -10.18
C LEU A 104 -5.60 5.26 -11.67
N ASP A 105 -5.17 6.48 -12.00
CA ASP A 105 -4.81 6.90 -13.36
C ASP A 105 -3.41 6.44 -13.78
N ASN A 106 -2.62 5.85 -12.86
CA ASN A 106 -1.34 5.32 -13.27
C ASN A 106 -1.58 4.15 -14.23
N LYS A 107 -0.73 4.00 -15.25
CA LYS A 107 -0.91 3.02 -16.34
C LYS A 107 -0.75 1.55 -15.89
N GLN A 108 -0.96 1.24 -14.61
CA GLN A 108 -0.96 -0.13 -14.12
C GLN A 108 -2.16 -0.88 -14.66
N LYS A 109 -1.96 -2.16 -14.93
CA LYS A 109 -3.01 -3.04 -15.45
C LYS A 109 -4.16 -3.23 -14.47
N TYR A 110 -3.88 -3.14 -13.16
CA TYR A 110 -4.85 -3.37 -12.09
C TYR A 110 -4.70 -2.29 -11.00
N PRO A 111 -5.17 -1.05 -11.26
CA PRO A 111 -4.94 0.11 -10.39
C PRO A 111 -5.44 -0.07 -8.96
N TRP A 112 -6.65 -0.60 -8.76
CA TRP A 112 -7.22 -0.85 -7.42
C TRP A 112 -6.40 -1.83 -6.58
N LEU A 113 -5.97 -2.94 -7.20
CA LEU A 113 -5.11 -3.90 -6.52
C LEU A 113 -3.74 -3.29 -6.21
N TYR A 114 -3.19 -2.54 -7.17
CA TYR A 114 -1.92 -1.84 -7.00
C TYR A 114 -1.96 -0.86 -5.82
N LEU A 115 -3.02 -0.07 -5.71
CA LEU A 115 -3.29 0.82 -4.58
C LEU A 115 -3.26 0.05 -3.25
N ILE A 116 -4.09 -0.98 -3.12
CA ILE A 116 -4.26 -1.75 -1.88
C ILE A 116 -2.99 -2.49 -1.45
N GLN A 117 -2.12 -2.88 -2.38
CA GLN A 117 -0.87 -3.56 -2.06
C GLN A 117 0.29 -2.62 -1.76
N ASN A 118 0.25 -1.37 -2.22
CA ASN A 118 1.43 -0.48 -2.22
C ASN A 118 1.23 0.84 -1.49
N PHE A 119 0.01 1.17 -1.08
CA PHE A 119 -0.32 2.47 -0.51
C PHE A 119 -1.28 2.36 0.67
N ARG A 120 -1.23 3.36 1.57
CA ARG A 120 -2.18 3.53 2.67
C ARG A 120 -2.68 4.97 2.72
N PRO A 121 -3.93 5.21 3.13
CA PRO A 121 -4.41 6.57 3.30
C PRO A 121 -3.59 7.28 4.38
N VAL A 122 -3.29 8.56 4.16
CA VAL A 122 -2.75 9.39 5.23
C VAL A 122 -3.88 9.66 6.22
N ALA A 123 -3.73 9.18 7.47
CA ALA A 123 -4.75 9.29 8.51
C ALA A 123 -4.83 10.71 9.10
N ASP A 124 -3.67 11.33 9.35
CA ASP A 124 -3.56 12.72 9.79
C ASP A 124 -2.81 13.52 8.72
N LEU A 125 -3.58 14.32 7.98
CA LEU A 125 -3.05 15.15 6.90
C LEU A 125 -2.07 16.20 7.41
N THR A 126 -2.33 16.78 8.58
CA THR A 126 -1.47 17.80 9.18
C THR A 126 -0.12 17.21 9.55
N GLU A 127 -0.08 16.04 10.19
CA GLU A 127 1.20 15.39 10.49
C GLU A 127 1.91 14.91 9.20
N GLY A 128 1.15 14.46 8.21
CA GLY A 128 1.70 14.16 6.88
C GLY A 128 2.42 15.37 6.26
N MET A 129 1.80 16.55 6.28
CA MET A 129 2.37 17.81 5.79
C MET A 129 3.64 18.19 6.58
N ASN A 130 3.60 18.11 7.91
CA ASN A 130 4.75 18.41 8.77
C ASN A 130 5.98 17.55 8.42
N ILE A 131 5.78 16.26 8.12
CA ILE A 131 6.87 15.34 7.74
C ILE A 131 7.47 15.75 6.39
N ILE A 132 6.65 16.18 5.43
CA ILE A 132 7.09 16.65 4.12
C ILE A 132 7.93 17.93 4.28
N ASP A 133 7.43 18.91 5.03
CA ASP A 133 8.11 20.18 5.24
C ASP A 133 9.47 20.00 5.93
N ARG A 134 9.55 19.11 6.92
CA ARG A 134 10.82 18.73 7.55
C ARG A 134 11.82 18.16 6.53
N LYS A 135 11.37 17.34 5.57
CA LYS A 135 12.22 16.80 4.50
C LYS A 135 12.66 17.86 3.51
N ILE A 136 11.75 18.74 3.06
CA ILE A 136 12.07 19.87 2.18
C ILE A 136 13.17 20.71 2.83
N ASN A 137 12.98 21.11 4.08
CA ASN A 137 13.96 21.92 4.82
C ASN A 137 15.33 21.24 4.93
N LYS A 138 15.36 19.92 5.19
CA LYS A 138 16.61 19.16 5.24
C LYS A 138 17.32 19.13 3.89
N LEU A 139 16.57 18.92 2.80
CA LEU A 139 17.12 18.86 1.44
C LEU A 139 17.62 20.24 0.98
N SER A 140 16.89 21.31 1.27
CA SER A 140 17.32 22.69 0.97
C SER A 140 18.64 23.04 1.65
N LYS A 141 18.78 22.73 2.95
CA LYS A 141 20.05 22.94 3.68
C LYS A 141 21.21 22.15 3.06
N LYS A 142 20.97 20.91 2.63
CA LYS A 142 21.98 20.10 1.95
C LYS A 142 22.37 20.70 0.60
N LEU A 143 21.40 21.20 -0.17
CA LEU A 143 21.64 21.86 -1.44
C LEU A 143 22.49 23.13 -1.26
N ASP A 144 22.18 23.95 -0.26
CA ASP A 144 22.94 25.17 0.04
C ASP A 144 24.38 24.86 0.44
N TYR A 145 24.60 23.83 1.25
CA TYR A 145 25.93 23.36 1.59
C TYR A 145 26.72 22.92 0.36
N LEU A 146 26.11 22.15 -0.55
CA LEU A 146 26.75 21.69 -1.79
C LEU A 146 27.10 22.86 -2.71
N LYS A 147 26.20 23.85 -2.86
CA LYS A 147 26.47 25.07 -3.66
C LYS A 147 27.66 25.86 -3.10
N LYS A 148 27.72 26.06 -1.79
CA LYS A 148 28.85 26.74 -1.14
C LYS A 148 30.17 26.00 -1.33
N ARG A 149 30.13 24.67 -1.29
CA ARG A 149 31.33 23.85 -1.53
C ARG A 149 31.79 23.92 -2.99
N GLN A 150 30.87 23.90 -3.94
CA GLN A 150 31.17 24.07 -5.37
C GLN A 150 31.87 25.42 -5.63
N SER A 151 31.32 26.52 -5.09
CA SER A 151 31.92 27.85 -5.25
C SER A 151 33.31 28.01 -4.62
N LEU A 152 33.69 27.15 -3.66
CA LEU A 152 35.03 27.15 -3.07
C LEU A 152 36.05 26.32 -3.88
N LEU A 153 35.57 25.44 -4.77
CA LEU A 153 36.41 24.62 -5.65
C LEU A 153 36.63 25.27 -7.03
N ASP A 154 35.80 26.26 -7.37
CA ASP A 154 35.88 27.02 -8.63
C ASP A 154 36.80 28.27 -8.52
N ILE A 155 37.58 28.39 -7.43
CA ILE A 155 38.61 29.44 -7.17
C ILE A 155 39.98 28.77 -7.21
#